data_AF-A0A212CS27-F1
#
_entry.id   AF-A0A212CS27-F1
#
_cell.length_a   1.000
_cell.length_b   1.000
_cell.length_c   1.000
_cell.angle_alpha   90.00
_cell.angle_beta   90.00
_cell.angle_gamma   90.00
#
_symmetry.space_group_name_H-M   'P 1'
#
loop_
_entity.id
_entity.type
_entity.pdbx_description
1 polymer ?
#
loop_
_entity_poly.entity_id
_entity_poly.type
_entity_poly.pdbx_seq_one_letter_code
_entity_poly.pdbx_strand_id
1 'polypeptide(L)'
;MIDQGLILQDGSYFRDLWNILDFVVVVGALVAFALATNKGRDIKTIKSLRVLRVLRPLKTIKRLPKLKAVFDCVVTSLKNVFNILIVYKLFMFIFAVIAVQLFKGKFFYCTDSSKDTEKECIVLQHSVDVTEEDRGPSRSNRMEMSIFYVVYFVVFPFFFVNIFVALIIITFQEQGDKMMEECSLEKNERACIDFAISAKPLTRYMPQNRHTFQYRVWHFVVSPSFEYTIMAMIALNTVVLMMKDVYFSSLALDDHLSFYIMHQNVPLGQGCQMANLCDLDMPLTFPAFSSWQYYSAPCTYELALKYLNIAFTMVFSLECVLKIIAFGFLNYFRDTWNIFDFITVIGSITEIILTDSKLVNTSGFNMSFLKLFRAARLIKLLRQGYTIRILLWTFVQSFKALPYVCLLIAMLFFIYAIIGMQVFGNIKLDEESHINRHNNFRSFFGSLMLLFRYLDPSLLWLERS
;
A
#
# COMPACT_ATOMS: atom_id res chain seq x y z
N MET A 1 -11.60 -21.58 -36.22
CA MET A 1 -10.76 -22.40 -37.13
C MET A 1 -11.48 -22.67 -38.45
N ILE A 2 -12.66 -23.31 -38.46
CA ILE A 2 -13.41 -23.60 -39.70
C ILE A 2 -13.87 -22.31 -40.41
N ASP A 3 -14.34 -21.33 -39.64
CA ASP A 3 -14.87 -20.06 -40.15
C ASP A 3 -13.79 -19.07 -40.67
N GLN A 4 -12.60 -19.05 -40.06
CA GLN A 4 -11.55 -18.05 -40.30
C GLN A 4 -10.40 -18.54 -41.21
N GLY A 5 -10.36 -19.82 -41.55
CA GLY A 5 -9.20 -20.43 -42.20
C GLY A 5 -7.97 -20.58 -41.28
N LEU A 6 -7.02 -21.42 -41.68
CA LEU A 6 -5.86 -21.81 -40.85
C LEU A 6 -4.68 -20.82 -40.93
N ILE A 7 -4.10 -20.60 -42.12
CA ILE A 7 -2.83 -19.85 -42.29
C ILE A 7 -2.89 -18.80 -43.41
N LEU A 8 -3.43 -19.15 -44.59
CA LEU A 8 -3.15 -18.40 -45.84
C LEU A 8 -3.88 -17.05 -46.02
N GLN A 9 -5.04 -16.83 -45.39
CA GLN A 9 -5.84 -15.59 -45.60
C GLN A 9 -5.51 -14.48 -44.58
N ASP A 10 -5.69 -13.22 -44.97
CA ASP A 10 -5.66 -12.08 -44.05
C ASP A 10 -6.86 -12.16 -43.10
N GLY A 11 -6.60 -12.42 -41.82
CA GLY A 11 -7.63 -12.78 -40.82
C GLY A 11 -7.61 -14.25 -40.39
N SER A 12 -6.64 -15.04 -40.86
CA SER A 12 -6.50 -16.46 -40.49
C SER A 12 -6.25 -16.68 -39.00
N TYR A 13 -6.71 -17.83 -38.49
CA TYR A 13 -6.75 -18.12 -37.06
C TYR A 13 -5.39 -17.98 -36.36
N PHE A 14 -4.29 -18.40 -37.00
CA PHE A 14 -2.94 -18.34 -36.41
C PHE A 14 -2.23 -16.98 -36.52
N ARG A 15 -2.84 -15.98 -37.17
CA ARG A 15 -2.27 -14.61 -37.19
C ARG A 15 -2.76 -13.75 -36.02
N ASP A 16 -3.86 -14.12 -35.37
CA ASP A 16 -4.33 -13.47 -34.14
C ASP A 16 -3.63 -14.05 -32.90
N LEU A 17 -2.85 -13.22 -32.18
CA LEU A 17 -2.15 -13.62 -30.95
C LEU A 17 -3.09 -14.25 -29.91
N TRP A 18 -4.34 -13.77 -29.84
CA TRP A 18 -5.33 -14.27 -28.89
C TRP A 18 -5.81 -15.68 -29.23
N ASN A 19 -5.90 -15.99 -30.52
CA ASN A 19 -6.28 -17.31 -31.00
C ASN A 19 -5.13 -18.31 -30.84
N ILE A 20 -3.88 -17.88 -31.05
CA ILE A 20 -2.68 -18.69 -30.76
C ILE A 20 -2.65 -19.05 -29.27
N LEU A 21 -2.86 -18.07 -28.38
CA LEU A 21 -2.91 -18.31 -26.94
C LEU A 21 -3.99 -19.34 -26.55
N ASP A 22 -5.18 -19.24 -27.15
CA ASP A 22 -6.26 -20.21 -26.90
C ASP A 22 -5.86 -21.62 -27.35
N PHE A 23 -5.31 -21.73 -28.56
CA PHE A 23 -4.81 -22.99 -29.09
C PHE A 23 -3.77 -23.64 -28.16
N VAL A 24 -2.79 -22.87 -27.67
CA VAL A 24 -1.77 -23.36 -26.74
C VAL A 24 -2.38 -23.86 -25.43
N VAL A 25 -3.38 -23.17 -24.88
CA VAL A 25 -4.05 -23.58 -23.64
C VAL A 25 -4.85 -24.88 -23.83
N VAL A 26 -5.56 -25.00 -24.96
CA VAL A 26 -6.36 -26.20 -25.28
C VAL A 26 -5.43 -27.39 -25.56
N VAL A 27 -4.40 -27.21 -26.38
CA VAL A 27 -3.41 -28.25 -26.66
C VAL A 27 -2.68 -28.68 -25.39
N GLY A 28 -2.22 -27.74 -24.57
CA GLY A 28 -1.60 -28.05 -23.28
C GLY A 28 -2.50 -28.86 -22.36
N ALA A 29 -3.81 -28.56 -22.34
CA ALA A 29 -4.78 -29.32 -21.56
C ALA A 29 -5.01 -30.75 -22.10
N LEU A 30 -5.02 -30.92 -23.42
CA LEU A 30 -5.12 -32.24 -24.08
C LEU A 30 -3.87 -33.08 -23.85
N VAL A 31 -2.68 -32.49 -24.00
CA VAL A 31 -1.40 -33.16 -23.70
C VAL A 31 -1.35 -33.59 -22.24
N ALA A 32 -1.76 -32.73 -21.30
CA ALA A 32 -1.83 -33.09 -19.89
C ALA A 32 -2.79 -34.28 -19.63
N PHE A 33 -3.92 -34.35 -20.36
CA PHE A 33 -4.89 -35.44 -20.23
C PHE A 33 -4.36 -36.76 -20.84
N ALA A 34 -3.77 -36.71 -22.04
CA ALA A 34 -3.19 -37.87 -22.70
C ALA A 34 -1.94 -38.43 -21.98
N LEU A 35 -1.19 -37.58 -21.28
CA LEU A 35 -0.08 -38.02 -20.43
C LEU A 35 -0.55 -38.63 -19.11
N ALA A 36 -1.74 -38.27 -18.63
CA ALA A 36 -2.32 -38.84 -17.41
C ALA A 36 -2.82 -40.28 -17.60
N THR A 37 -3.17 -40.68 -18.83
CA THR A 37 -3.64 -42.04 -19.14
C THR A 37 -2.49 -43.05 -19.30
N ASN A 38 -1.27 -42.58 -19.62
CA ASN A 38 -0.08 -43.43 -19.73
C ASN A 38 0.57 -43.61 -18.35
N LYS A 39 0.37 -44.79 -17.76
CA LYS A 39 0.65 -45.17 -16.35
C LYS A 39 2.14 -45.24 -15.96
N GLY A 40 3.05 -44.48 -16.58
CA GLY A 40 4.49 -44.65 -16.39
C GLY A 40 5.36 -43.41 -16.58
N ARG A 41 4.82 -42.18 -16.56
CA ARG A 41 5.62 -40.97 -16.78
C ARG A 41 5.61 -40.02 -15.58
N ASP A 42 6.78 -39.41 -15.38
CA ASP A 42 7.17 -38.56 -14.26
C ASP A 42 6.06 -37.58 -13.85
N ILE A 43 5.64 -37.70 -12.59
CA ILE A 43 4.54 -36.96 -11.95
C ILE A 43 4.81 -35.44 -12.00
N LYS A 44 6.08 -35.05 -12.13
CA LYS A 44 6.54 -33.66 -12.24
C LYS A 44 6.12 -33.00 -13.55
N THR A 45 6.23 -33.68 -14.70
CA THR A 45 5.87 -33.11 -16.01
C THR A 45 4.36 -32.90 -16.16
N ILE A 46 3.55 -33.81 -15.60
CA ILE A 46 2.08 -33.71 -15.62
C ILE A 46 1.60 -32.53 -14.76
N LYS A 47 2.29 -32.22 -13.65
CA LYS A 47 1.99 -31.04 -12.82
C LYS A 47 2.30 -29.73 -13.55
N SER A 48 3.44 -29.63 -14.24
CA SER A 48 3.82 -28.43 -14.99
C SER A 48 2.88 -28.11 -16.15
N LEU A 49 2.31 -29.11 -16.83
CA LEU A 49 1.34 -28.86 -17.92
C LEU A 49 -0.02 -28.34 -17.43
N ARG A 50 -0.38 -28.58 -16.16
CA ARG A 50 -1.58 -27.99 -15.55
C ARG A 50 -1.44 -26.48 -15.35
N VAL A 51 -0.21 -25.97 -15.34
CA VAL A 51 0.09 -24.54 -15.24
C VAL A 51 -0.50 -23.77 -16.42
N LEU A 52 -0.50 -24.34 -17.64
CA LEU A 52 -1.01 -23.64 -18.83
C LEU A 52 -2.50 -23.24 -18.72
N ARG A 53 -3.28 -23.91 -17.87
CA ARG A 53 -4.69 -23.54 -17.61
C ARG A 53 -4.82 -22.21 -16.86
N VAL A 54 -3.75 -21.71 -16.23
CA VAL A 54 -3.70 -20.41 -15.55
C VAL A 54 -3.81 -19.24 -16.53
N LEU A 55 -3.51 -19.45 -17.81
CA LEU A 55 -3.55 -18.40 -18.84
C LEU A 55 -4.97 -18.07 -19.32
N ARG A 56 -5.98 -18.84 -18.89
CA ARG A 56 -7.40 -18.63 -19.26
C ARG A 56 -7.95 -17.22 -18.96
N PRO A 57 -7.62 -16.55 -17.83
CA PRO A 57 -8.06 -15.19 -17.54
C PRO A 57 -7.61 -14.16 -18.59
N LEU A 58 -6.52 -14.42 -19.34
CA LEU A 58 -6.07 -13.53 -20.42
C LEU A 58 -7.12 -13.38 -21.53
N LYS A 59 -8.02 -14.36 -21.71
CA LYS A 59 -9.14 -14.25 -22.66
C LYS A 59 -10.08 -13.09 -22.32
N THR A 60 -10.14 -12.67 -21.05
CA THR A 60 -10.98 -11.56 -20.59
C THR A 60 -10.51 -10.23 -21.18
N ILE A 61 -9.22 -10.08 -21.51
CA ILE A 61 -8.67 -8.88 -22.14
C ILE A 61 -9.36 -8.64 -23.49
N LYS A 62 -9.52 -9.68 -24.33
CA LYS A 62 -10.22 -9.58 -25.63
C LYS A 62 -11.71 -9.28 -25.49
N ARG A 63 -12.36 -9.73 -24.41
CA ARG A 63 -13.81 -9.54 -24.18
C ARG A 63 -14.15 -8.12 -23.70
N LEU A 64 -13.22 -7.44 -23.04
CA LEU A 64 -13.43 -6.11 -22.48
C LEU A 64 -12.67 -5.08 -23.32
N PRO A 65 -13.34 -4.30 -24.20
CA PRO A 65 -12.64 -3.37 -25.12
C PRO A 65 -11.82 -2.33 -24.36
N LYS A 66 -12.30 -1.87 -23.20
CA LYS A 66 -11.59 -0.93 -22.33
C LYS A 66 -10.30 -1.54 -21.73
N LEU A 67 -10.31 -2.82 -21.37
CA LEU A 67 -9.13 -3.52 -20.86
C LEU A 67 -8.12 -3.82 -21.99
N LYS A 68 -8.63 -4.18 -23.18
CA LYS A 68 -7.82 -4.35 -24.39
C LYS A 68 -7.06 -3.06 -24.74
N ALA A 69 -7.74 -1.92 -24.73
CA ALA A 69 -7.12 -0.63 -25.00
C ALA A 69 -5.95 -0.32 -24.05
N VAL A 70 -6.13 -0.59 -22.74
CA VAL A 70 -5.05 -0.43 -21.74
C VAL A 70 -3.89 -1.39 -22.02
N PHE A 71 -4.18 -2.66 -22.33
CA PHE A 71 -3.16 -3.66 -22.65
C PHE A 71 -2.36 -3.27 -23.91
N ASP A 72 -3.04 -2.83 -24.97
CA ASP A 72 -2.39 -2.41 -26.22
C ASP A 72 -1.49 -1.18 -26.01
N CYS A 73 -1.92 -0.25 -25.16
CA CYS A 73 -1.11 0.90 -24.74
C CYS A 73 0.15 0.43 -24.02
N VAL A 74 0.03 -0.48 -23.04
CA VAL A 74 1.19 -1.05 -22.33
C VAL A 74 2.16 -1.74 -23.29
N VAL A 75 1.67 -2.59 -24.19
CA VAL A 75 2.52 -3.31 -25.16
C VAL A 75 3.23 -2.35 -26.12
N THR A 76 2.55 -1.27 -26.53
CA THR A 76 3.14 -0.25 -27.40
C THR A 76 4.23 0.53 -26.65
N SER A 77 3.97 0.96 -25.41
CA SER A 77 4.97 1.63 -24.57
C SER A 77 6.18 0.73 -24.25
N LEU A 78 5.97 -0.58 -24.10
CA LEU A 78 7.05 -1.55 -23.86
C LEU A 78 8.06 -1.63 -25.01
N LYS A 79 7.64 -1.40 -26.27
CA LYS A 79 8.58 -1.38 -27.41
C LYS A 79 9.59 -0.24 -27.28
N ASN A 80 9.15 0.93 -26.81
CA ASN A 80 10.02 2.08 -26.57
C ASN A 80 10.95 1.80 -25.38
N VAL A 81 10.43 1.17 -24.32
CA VAL A 81 11.21 0.76 -23.14
C VAL A 81 12.29 -0.26 -23.50
N PHE A 82 12.04 -1.17 -24.45
CA PHE A 82 13.01 -2.20 -24.85
C PHE A 82 14.35 -1.61 -25.33
N ASN A 83 14.32 -0.51 -26.07
CA ASN A 83 15.53 0.17 -26.53
C ASN A 83 16.40 0.66 -25.36
N ILE A 84 15.77 1.20 -24.31
CA ILE A 84 16.47 1.69 -23.12
C ILE A 84 16.97 0.51 -22.27
N LEU A 85 16.19 -0.56 -22.19
CA LEU A 85 16.63 -1.78 -21.50
C LEU A 85 17.88 -2.38 -22.15
N ILE A 86 18.03 -2.31 -23.47
CA ILE A 86 19.27 -2.71 -24.13
C ILE A 86 20.44 -1.84 -23.63
N VAL A 87 20.29 -0.52 -23.61
CA VAL A 87 21.33 0.40 -23.10
C VAL A 87 21.65 0.09 -21.63
N TYR A 88 20.65 -0.10 -20.79
CA TYR A 88 20.83 -0.51 -19.38
C TYR A 88 21.63 -1.81 -19.25
N LYS A 89 21.30 -2.83 -20.05
CA LYS A 89 21.99 -4.12 -20.01
C LYS A 89 23.44 -4.00 -20.51
N LEU A 90 23.73 -3.11 -21.44
CA LEU A 90 25.10 -2.81 -21.85
C LEU A 90 25.91 -2.17 -20.71
N PHE A 91 25.35 -1.18 -20.01
CA PHE A 91 26.03 -0.59 -18.84
C PHE A 91 26.22 -1.59 -17.70
N MET A 92 25.20 -2.40 -17.42
CA MET A 92 25.30 -3.51 -16.45
C MET A 92 26.39 -4.49 -16.83
N PHE A 93 26.53 -4.82 -18.12
CA PHE A 93 27.59 -5.68 -18.61
C PHE A 93 28.98 -5.05 -18.39
N ILE A 94 29.16 -3.75 -18.65
CA ILE A 94 30.42 -3.03 -18.38
C ILE A 94 30.78 -3.13 -16.88
N PHE A 95 29.84 -2.83 -15.98
CA PHE A 95 30.07 -2.96 -14.54
C PHE A 95 30.33 -4.40 -14.11
N ALA A 96 29.66 -5.38 -14.72
CA ALA A 96 29.91 -6.79 -14.45
C ALA A 96 31.33 -7.21 -14.86
N VAL A 97 31.81 -6.77 -16.02
CA VAL A 97 33.18 -7.02 -16.46
C VAL A 97 34.18 -6.39 -15.48
N ILE A 98 33.98 -5.13 -15.08
CA ILE A 98 34.81 -4.46 -14.07
C ILE A 98 34.80 -5.25 -12.75
N ALA A 99 33.63 -5.66 -12.26
CA ALA A 99 33.49 -6.43 -11.03
C ALA A 99 34.22 -7.78 -11.09
N VAL A 100 34.12 -8.49 -12.22
CA VAL A 100 34.86 -9.75 -12.42
C VAL A 100 36.36 -9.48 -12.37
N GLN A 101 36.88 -8.42 -12.98
CA GLN A 101 38.31 -8.11 -12.91
C GLN A 101 38.76 -7.75 -11.49
N LEU A 102 37.92 -7.11 -10.69
CA LEU A 102 38.26 -6.71 -9.32
C LEU A 102 38.19 -7.88 -8.32
N PHE A 103 37.16 -8.72 -8.43
CA PHE A 103 36.76 -9.64 -7.37
C PHE A 103 36.77 -11.14 -7.74
N LYS A 104 37.16 -11.52 -8.97
CA LYS A 104 37.26 -12.93 -9.35
C LYS A 104 38.15 -13.70 -8.37
N GLY A 105 37.62 -14.80 -7.83
CA GLY A 105 38.37 -15.70 -6.94
C GLY A 105 38.58 -15.21 -5.50
N LYS A 106 37.94 -14.11 -5.08
CA LYS A 106 38.21 -13.48 -3.76
C LYS A 106 37.03 -13.44 -2.78
N PHE A 107 35.88 -14.03 -3.15
CA PHE A 107 34.66 -14.03 -2.33
C PHE A 107 34.56 -15.23 -1.39
N PHE A 108 35.66 -15.70 -0.80
CA PHE A 108 35.63 -16.79 0.18
C PHE A 108 35.70 -16.21 1.61
N TYR A 109 34.89 -16.73 2.54
CA TYR A 109 34.94 -16.46 3.99
C TYR A 109 35.07 -17.78 4.76
N CYS A 110 35.85 -17.77 5.83
CA CYS A 110 36.03 -18.94 6.66
C CYS A 110 35.18 -18.79 7.92
N THR A 111 34.41 -19.81 8.29
CA THR A 111 33.57 -19.80 9.51
C THR A 111 34.43 -19.76 10.77
N ASP A 112 35.66 -20.27 10.68
CA ASP A 112 36.67 -20.27 11.73
C ASP A 112 37.79 -19.29 11.36
N SER A 113 38.04 -18.30 12.23
CA SER A 113 39.08 -17.27 12.05
C SER A 113 40.51 -17.81 12.04
N SER A 114 40.71 -19.10 12.38
CA SER A 114 42.02 -19.75 12.33
C SER A 114 42.35 -20.37 10.97
N LYS A 115 41.40 -20.34 10.02
CA LYS A 115 41.54 -20.94 8.69
C LYS A 115 41.60 -19.86 7.62
N ASP A 116 42.64 -19.91 6.79
CA ASP A 116 42.91 -18.90 5.75
C ASP A 116 42.87 -19.44 4.31
N THR A 117 42.70 -20.75 4.11
CA THR A 117 42.85 -21.41 2.80
C THR A 117 41.52 -21.86 2.18
N GLU A 118 41.40 -21.74 0.85
CA GLU A 118 40.21 -22.03 0.02
C GLU A 118 39.43 -23.31 0.37
N LYS A 119 40.12 -24.41 0.71
CA LYS A 119 39.51 -25.73 0.92
C LYS A 119 38.61 -25.83 2.16
N GLU A 120 38.64 -24.84 3.05
CA GLU A 120 37.95 -24.87 4.34
C GLU A 120 36.91 -23.73 4.50
N CYS A 121 36.63 -22.97 3.43
CA CYS A 121 35.90 -21.69 3.49
C CYS A 121 34.64 -21.66 2.56
N ILE A 122 33.61 -20.88 2.93
CA ILE A 122 32.30 -20.72 2.25
C ILE A 122 32.22 -19.33 1.56
N VAL A 123 31.14 -18.95 0.86
CA VAL A 123 31.02 -17.71 0.05
C VAL A 123 30.67 -16.43 0.84
N LEU A 124 31.48 -15.38 0.70
CA LEU A 124 31.56 -14.16 1.51
C LEU A 124 30.38 -13.17 1.34
N GLN A 125 30.02 -12.45 2.42
CA GLN A 125 28.89 -11.49 2.45
C GLN A 125 29.28 -10.03 2.15
N HIS A 126 30.53 -9.62 2.38
CA HIS A 126 30.98 -8.21 2.23
C HIS A 126 32.28 -8.04 1.43
N SER A 127 32.16 -7.55 0.19
CA SER A 127 33.27 -7.28 -0.76
C SER A 127 34.42 -6.38 -0.28
N VAL A 128 34.27 -5.66 0.83
CA VAL A 128 35.29 -4.74 1.38
C VAL A 128 36.39 -5.45 2.15
N ASP A 129 36.11 -6.69 2.59
CA ASP A 129 37.05 -7.52 3.35
C ASP A 129 37.90 -8.42 2.44
N VAL A 130 37.81 -8.21 1.13
CA VAL A 130 38.50 -8.97 0.09
C VAL A 130 40.03 -8.79 0.18
N THR A 131 40.75 -9.92 0.14
CA THR A 131 42.22 -10.01 0.19
C THR A 131 42.79 -10.47 -1.17
N GLU A 132 43.75 -11.40 -1.17
CA GLU A 132 44.37 -11.96 -2.38
C GLU A 132 43.63 -13.23 -2.83
N GLU A 133 43.97 -13.76 -4.00
CA GLU A 133 43.42 -15.06 -4.44
C GLU A 133 43.81 -16.16 -3.43
N ASP A 134 42.86 -17.07 -3.14
CA ASP A 134 42.99 -18.21 -2.22
C ASP A 134 43.23 -17.88 -0.74
N ARG A 135 43.07 -16.61 -0.32
CA ARG A 135 43.16 -16.17 1.08
C ARG A 135 41.80 -15.80 1.67
N GLY A 136 41.64 -16.07 2.97
CA GLY A 136 40.50 -15.64 3.77
C GLY A 136 40.36 -14.10 3.87
N PRO A 137 39.19 -13.61 4.31
CA PRO A 137 38.93 -12.19 4.38
C PRO A 137 39.60 -11.52 5.58
N SER A 138 39.98 -10.27 5.41
CA SER A 138 40.53 -9.45 6.49
C SER A 138 39.71 -8.16 6.61
N ARG A 139 39.27 -7.88 7.84
CA ARG A 139 38.33 -6.79 8.12
C ARG A 139 38.91 -5.44 7.68
N SER A 140 38.16 -4.70 6.87
CA SER A 140 38.54 -3.38 6.34
C SER A 140 39.82 -3.37 5.48
N ASN A 141 40.21 -4.50 4.89
CA ASN A 141 41.45 -4.59 4.11
C ASN A 141 41.46 -3.69 2.86
N ARG A 142 40.34 -3.57 2.14
CA ARG A 142 40.24 -2.78 0.91
C ARG A 142 39.00 -1.89 0.92
N MET A 143 38.94 -0.96 1.85
CA MET A 143 37.82 -0.01 1.96
C MET A 143 37.60 0.82 0.69
N GLU A 144 38.64 1.05 -0.11
CA GLU A 144 38.56 1.75 -1.41
C GLU A 144 37.59 1.09 -2.40
N MET A 145 37.42 -0.24 -2.32
CA MET A 145 36.48 -0.98 -3.18
C MET A 145 35.01 -0.60 -2.91
N SER A 146 34.72 0.09 -1.79
CA SER A 146 33.40 0.66 -1.51
C SER A 146 32.98 1.70 -2.56
N ILE A 147 33.93 2.39 -3.20
CA ILE A 147 33.65 3.37 -4.25
C ILE A 147 32.92 2.73 -5.43
N PHE A 148 33.28 1.49 -5.80
CA PHE A 148 32.59 0.74 -6.84
C PHE A 148 31.08 0.63 -6.54
N TYR A 149 30.73 0.32 -5.29
CA TYR A 149 29.34 0.19 -4.86
C TYR A 149 28.61 1.53 -4.79
N VAL A 150 29.29 2.61 -4.36
CA VAL A 150 28.70 3.96 -4.39
C VAL A 150 28.37 4.37 -5.83
N VAL A 151 29.30 4.16 -6.76
CA VAL A 151 29.08 4.46 -8.18
C VAL A 151 27.97 3.59 -8.76
N TYR A 152 27.98 2.28 -8.46
CA TYR A 152 27.04 1.33 -9.04
C TYR A 152 25.63 1.37 -8.43
N PHE A 153 25.47 1.61 -7.13
CA PHE A 153 24.17 1.63 -6.46
C PHE A 153 23.58 3.02 -6.25
N VAL A 154 24.39 4.08 -6.23
CA VAL A 154 23.90 5.45 -6.05
C VAL A 154 23.94 6.21 -7.37
N VAL A 155 25.13 6.38 -7.96
CA VAL A 155 25.32 7.26 -9.13
C VAL A 155 24.62 6.71 -10.37
N PHE A 156 24.85 5.44 -10.69
CA PHE A 156 24.29 4.81 -11.89
C PHE A 156 22.75 4.73 -11.85
N PRO A 157 22.09 4.25 -10.78
CA PRO A 157 20.64 4.22 -10.71
C PRO A 157 20.03 5.61 -10.69
N PHE A 158 20.67 6.60 -10.04
CA PHE A 158 20.19 7.99 -10.07
C PHE A 158 20.13 8.52 -11.50
N PHE A 159 21.21 8.39 -12.26
CA PHE A 159 21.25 8.83 -13.66
C PHE A 159 20.25 8.06 -14.53
N PHE A 160 20.21 6.74 -14.37
CA PHE A 160 19.36 5.89 -15.18
C PHE A 160 17.86 6.12 -14.91
N VAL A 161 17.46 6.27 -13.64
CA VAL A 161 16.07 6.59 -13.27
C VAL A 161 15.65 7.93 -13.87
N ASN A 162 16.51 8.95 -13.82
CA ASN A 162 16.20 10.26 -14.40
C ASN A 162 16.00 10.19 -15.92
N ILE A 163 16.87 9.48 -16.65
CA ILE A 163 16.69 9.25 -18.09
C ILE A 163 15.40 8.48 -18.37
N PHE A 164 15.15 7.41 -17.61
CA PHE A 164 14.01 6.54 -17.80
C PHE A 164 12.69 7.29 -17.56
N VAL A 165 12.60 8.06 -16.49
CA VAL A 165 11.43 8.91 -16.17
C VAL A 165 11.22 9.96 -17.25
N ALA A 166 12.27 10.65 -17.70
CA ALA A 166 12.17 11.66 -18.75
C ALA A 166 11.62 11.07 -20.06
N LEU A 167 12.14 9.92 -20.51
CA LEU A 167 11.67 9.29 -21.74
C LEU A 167 10.24 8.76 -21.62
N ILE A 168 9.87 8.16 -20.49
CA ILE A 168 8.49 7.75 -20.24
C ILE A 168 7.55 8.96 -20.35
N ILE A 169 7.90 10.10 -19.73
CA ILE A 169 7.08 11.31 -19.82
C ILE A 169 6.95 11.77 -21.27
N ILE A 170 8.06 11.86 -22.02
CA ILE A 170 8.04 12.28 -23.43
C ILE A 170 7.18 11.34 -24.28
N THR A 171 7.33 10.03 -24.12
CA THR A 171 6.53 9.05 -24.88
C THR A 171 5.06 9.09 -24.52
N PHE A 172 4.69 9.27 -23.24
CA PHE A 172 3.29 9.44 -22.85
C PHE A 172 2.70 10.76 -23.35
N GLN A 173 3.49 11.84 -23.38
CA GLN A 173 3.10 13.11 -24.00
C GLN A 173 2.85 12.92 -25.49
N GLU A 174 3.78 12.29 -26.22
CA GLU A 174 3.63 12.03 -27.66
C GLU A 174 2.40 11.16 -27.98
N GLN A 175 2.11 10.14 -27.17
CA GLN A 175 0.88 9.35 -27.32
C GLN A 175 -0.37 10.17 -27.00
N GLY A 176 -0.32 11.03 -25.97
CA GLY A 176 -1.40 11.93 -25.62
C GLY A 176 -1.69 12.94 -26.73
N ASP A 177 -0.65 13.46 -27.38
CA ASP A 177 -0.76 14.42 -28.47
C ASP A 177 -1.34 13.77 -29.73
N LYS A 178 -0.87 12.56 -30.11
CA LYS A 178 -1.43 11.79 -31.24
C LYS A 178 -2.93 11.50 -31.07
N MET A 179 -3.37 11.18 -29.85
CA MET A 179 -4.80 10.98 -29.56
C MET A 179 -5.62 12.27 -29.67
N MET A 180 -4.99 13.43 -29.48
CA MET A 180 -5.65 14.74 -29.57
C MET A 180 -5.67 15.28 -31.00
N GLU A 181 -4.68 14.90 -31.83
CA GLU A 181 -4.50 15.31 -33.23
C GLU A 181 -5.57 14.74 -34.18
N GLU A 182 -6.26 13.66 -33.79
CA GLU A 182 -7.42 13.11 -34.54
C GLU A 182 -8.66 14.02 -34.54
N CYS A 183 -8.60 15.18 -33.86
CA CYS A 183 -9.73 16.08 -33.70
C CYS A 183 -9.34 17.50 -34.11
N SER A 184 -10.11 18.10 -35.03
CA SER A 184 -9.82 19.40 -35.65
C SER A 184 -9.89 20.61 -34.70
N LEU A 185 -10.25 20.41 -33.42
CA LEU A 185 -10.48 21.45 -32.42
C LEU A 185 -9.32 21.52 -31.43
N GLU A 186 -8.84 22.74 -31.16
CA GLU A 186 -7.77 22.98 -30.19
C GLU A 186 -8.22 22.55 -28.77
N LYS A 187 -7.30 22.08 -27.92
CA LYS A 187 -7.61 21.52 -26.59
C LYS A 187 -8.46 22.46 -25.72
N ASN A 188 -8.19 23.76 -25.82
CA ASN A 188 -8.91 24.79 -25.08
C ASN A 188 -10.35 24.99 -25.58
N GLU A 189 -10.55 24.92 -26.90
CA GLU A 189 -11.87 25.03 -27.53
C GLU A 189 -12.75 23.85 -27.14
N ARG A 190 -12.22 22.63 -27.21
CA ARG A 190 -12.94 21.42 -26.80
C ARG A 190 -13.37 21.49 -25.33
N ALA A 191 -12.46 21.90 -24.44
CA ALA A 191 -12.79 22.04 -23.02
C ALA A 191 -13.90 23.08 -22.76
N CYS A 192 -13.91 24.18 -23.52
CA CYS A 192 -14.95 25.19 -23.44
C CYS A 192 -16.31 24.66 -23.92
N ILE A 193 -16.32 23.98 -25.07
CA ILE A 193 -17.53 23.36 -25.65
C ILE A 193 -18.10 22.30 -24.71
N ASP A 194 -17.25 21.40 -24.20
CA ASP A 194 -17.66 20.35 -23.27
C ASP A 194 -18.23 20.95 -21.98
N PHE A 195 -17.63 22.02 -21.46
CA PHE A 195 -18.17 22.73 -20.31
C PHE A 195 -19.53 23.35 -20.62
N ALA A 196 -19.67 24.05 -21.74
CA ALA A 196 -20.94 24.68 -22.14
C ALA A 196 -22.08 23.66 -22.29
N ILE A 197 -21.79 22.47 -22.84
CA ILE A 197 -22.79 21.42 -23.05
C ILE A 197 -23.11 20.67 -21.73
N SER A 198 -22.11 20.44 -20.87
CA SER A 198 -22.26 19.60 -19.67
C SER A 198 -22.61 20.37 -18.40
N ALA A 199 -22.49 21.70 -18.41
CA ALA A 199 -22.75 22.54 -17.25
C ALA A 199 -24.20 22.41 -16.78
N LYS A 200 -24.36 22.10 -15.48
CA LYS A 200 -25.64 22.08 -14.79
C LYS A 200 -25.65 23.16 -13.72
N PRO A 201 -26.79 23.85 -13.49
CA PRO A 201 -26.87 24.88 -12.46
C PRO A 201 -26.62 24.28 -11.08
N LEU A 202 -25.82 24.97 -10.26
CA LEU A 202 -25.57 24.56 -8.88
C LEU A 202 -26.81 24.85 -8.02
N THR A 203 -27.56 23.80 -7.68
CA THR A 203 -28.75 23.92 -6.83
C THR A 203 -28.34 23.95 -5.35
N ARG A 204 -28.26 25.14 -4.74
CA ARG A 204 -28.20 25.29 -3.28
C ARG A 204 -29.62 25.41 -2.72
N TYR A 205 -29.94 24.65 -1.67
CA TYR A 205 -31.25 24.72 -1.03
C TYR A 205 -31.39 26.00 -0.19
N MET A 206 -32.50 26.70 -0.38
CA MET A 206 -32.91 27.85 0.42
C MET A 206 -34.36 27.64 0.89
N PRO A 207 -34.66 27.76 2.20
CA PRO A 207 -36.03 27.64 2.69
C PRO A 207 -36.89 28.81 2.17
N GLN A 208 -38.12 28.50 1.73
CA GLN A 208 -39.02 29.45 1.06
C GLN A 208 -39.54 30.55 2.01
N ASN A 209 -39.86 30.19 3.26
CA ASN A 209 -40.47 31.09 4.23
C ASN A 209 -39.44 31.75 5.15
N ARG A 210 -39.23 33.07 5.01
CA ARG A 210 -38.26 33.84 5.81
C ARG A 210 -38.62 34.00 7.28
N HIS A 211 -39.90 33.92 7.63
CA HIS A 211 -40.39 34.10 9.01
C HIS A 211 -40.30 32.82 9.86
N THR A 212 -39.99 31.67 9.26
CA THR A 212 -39.95 30.39 9.95
C THR A 212 -38.65 30.25 10.76
N PHE A 213 -38.72 29.56 11.91
CA PHE A 213 -37.54 29.21 12.70
C PHE A 213 -36.45 28.52 11.86
N GLN A 214 -36.84 27.68 10.91
CA GLN A 214 -35.95 27.03 9.94
C GLN A 214 -35.08 28.02 9.15
N TYR A 215 -35.62 29.16 8.70
CA TYR A 215 -34.84 30.16 7.97
C TYR A 215 -33.78 30.80 8.88
N ARG A 216 -34.12 31.08 10.15
CA ARG A 216 -33.16 31.61 11.13
C ARG A 216 -32.01 30.64 11.38
N VAL A 217 -32.32 29.35 11.56
CA VAL A 217 -31.31 28.29 11.72
C VAL A 217 -30.48 28.13 10.45
N TRP A 218 -31.11 28.12 9.27
CA TRP A 218 -30.40 28.05 7.99
C TRP A 218 -29.46 29.22 7.78
N HIS A 219 -29.89 30.44 8.06
CA HIS A 219 -29.06 31.64 7.96
C HIS A 219 -27.85 31.60 8.91
N PHE A 220 -28.04 31.07 10.12
CA PHE A 220 -26.96 30.86 11.07
C PHE A 220 -25.97 29.79 10.62
N VAL A 221 -26.47 28.62 10.21
CA VAL A 221 -25.64 27.48 9.79
C VAL A 221 -24.85 27.77 8.51
N VAL A 222 -25.42 28.54 7.58
CA VAL A 222 -24.74 28.93 6.32
C VAL A 222 -23.77 30.11 6.56
N SER A 223 -23.79 30.74 7.74
CA SER A 223 -22.90 31.86 8.03
C SER A 223 -21.42 31.42 8.04
N PRO A 224 -20.51 32.24 7.49
CA PRO A 224 -19.08 31.91 7.47
C PRO A 224 -18.50 31.77 8.88
N SER A 225 -19.00 32.53 9.85
CA SER A 225 -18.56 32.46 11.25
C SER A 225 -18.83 31.11 11.89
N PHE A 226 -19.99 30.50 11.61
CA PHE A 226 -20.33 29.16 12.09
C PHE A 226 -19.36 28.11 11.53
N GLU A 227 -19.11 28.15 10.21
CA GLU A 227 -18.17 27.24 9.56
C GLU A 227 -16.74 27.40 10.13
N TYR A 228 -16.24 28.63 10.31
CA TYR A 228 -14.92 28.84 10.94
C TYR A 228 -14.84 28.33 12.38
N THR A 229 -15.93 28.43 13.14
CA THR A 229 -15.98 27.94 14.53
C THR A 229 -15.90 26.42 14.57
N ILE A 230 -16.66 25.72 13.72
CA ILE A 230 -16.58 24.26 13.60
C ILE A 230 -15.16 23.83 13.19
N MET A 231 -14.56 24.53 12.23
CA MET A 231 -13.20 24.26 11.78
C MET A 231 -12.15 24.43 12.88
N ALA A 232 -12.27 25.49 13.69
CA ALA A 232 -11.42 25.69 14.85
C ALA A 232 -11.57 24.54 15.87
N MET A 233 -12.79 24.04 16.09
CA MET A 233 -13.02 22.92 17.00
C MET A 233 -12.48 21.59 16.48
N ILE A 234 -12.49 21.37 15.16
CA ILE A 234 -11.84 20.21 14.52
C ILE A 234 -10.33 20.29 14.70
N ALA A 235 -9.73 21.46 14.45
CA ALA A 235 -8.30 21.67 14.64
C ALA A 235 -7.90 21.44 16.11
N LEU A 236 -8.66 21.98 17.05
CA LEU A 236 -8.43 21.80 18.48
C LEU A 236 -8.58 20.33 18.90
N ASN A 237 -9.60 19.61 18.41
CA ASN A 237 -9.74 18.17 18.64
C ASN A 237 -8.54 17.38 18.09
N THR A 238 -7.99 17.78 16.95
CA THR A 238 -6.79 17.15 16.36
C THR A 238 -5.56 17.34 17.25
N VAL A 239 -5.36 18.54 17.79
CA VAL A 239 -4.31 18.80 18.78
C VAL A 239 -4.47 17.92 20.02
N VAL A 240 -5.70 17.79 20.53
CA VAL A 240 -5.99 16.92 21.69
C VAL A 240 -5.68 15.44 21.40
N LEU A 241 -5.93 14.95 20.18
CA LEU A 241 -5.54 13.61 19.76
C LEU A 241 -4.02 13.43 19.70
N MET A 242 -3.29 14.41 19.14
CA MET A 242 -1.83 14.37 19.08
C MET A 242 -1.19 14.40 20.47
N MET A 243 -1.77 15.13 21.42
CA MET A 243 -1.27 15.15 22.80
C MET A 243 -1.26 13.75 23.45
N LYS A 244 -2.22 12.87 23.09
CA LYS A 244 -2.28 11.50 23.61
C LYS A 244 -1.05 10.67 23.20
N ASP A 245 -0.60 10.82 21.95
CA ASP A 245 0.54 10.06 21.42
C ASP A 245 1.89 10.69 21.82
N VAL A 246 1.95 12.02 21.93
CA VAL A 246 3.15 12.75 22.39
C VAL A 246 3.48 12.44 23.85
N TYR A 247 2.47 12.29 24.73
CA TYR A 247 2.71 11.90 26.13
C TYR A 247 3.38 10.51 26.23
N PHE A 248 2.93 9.55 25.42
CA PHE A 248 3.53 8.21 25.36
C PHE A 248 4.96 8.23 24.78
N SER A 249 5.20 9.08 23.78
CA SER A 249 6.51 9.24 23.14
C SER A 249 7.53 9.98 24.03
N SER A 250 7.10 11.00 24.77
CA SER A 250 7.93 11.78 25.68
C SER A 250 8.42 10.95 26.87
N LEU A 251 7.59 10.01 27.34
CA LEU A 251 7.96 9.08 28.41
C LEU A 251 9.00 8.06 27.98
N ALA A 252 8.98 7.61 26.72
CA ALA A 252 10.01 6.74 26.17
C ALA A 252 11.39 7.43 26.04
N LEU A 253 11.44 8.77 25.99
CA LEU A 253 12.70 9.53 25.97
C LEU A 253 13.29 9.76 27.37
N ASP A 254 12.46 9.86 28.41
CA ASP A 254 12.90 10.06 29.80
C ASP A 254 13.50 8.80 30.44
N ASP A 255 13.25 7.61 29.88
CA ASP A 255 13.88 6.35 30.32
C ASP A 255 15.41 6.37 30.15
N HIS A 256 15.96 7.17 29.23
CA HIS A 256 17.41 7.33 29.10
C HIS A 256 18.03 8.24 30.17
N LEU A 257 17.24 9.13 30.79
CA LEU A 257 17.71 10.07 31.81
C LEU A 257 17.38 9.60 33.25
N SER A 258 16.31 8.82 33.41
CA SER A 258 15.81 8.36 34.72
C SER A 258 16.65 7.26 35.37
N PHE A 259 17.58 6.63 34.64
CA PHE A 259 18.58 5.72 35.24
C PHE A 259 19.53 6.45 36.21
N TYR A 260 19.61 7.79 36.17
CA TYR A 260 20.55 8.58 36.97
C TYR A 260 19.95 9.16 38.27
N ILE A 261 18.63 9.12 38.47
CA ILE A 261 17.96 9.80 39.60
C ILE A 261 17.10 8.82 40.41
N MET A 262 17.66 7.69 40.82
CA MET A 262 17.04 6.82 41.83
C MET A 262 17.99 6.62 43.01
N HIS A 263 18.27 7.72 43.71
CA HIS A 263 18.91 7.69 45.02
C HIS A 263 18.39 8.80 45.93
N GLN A 264 17.07 8.96 46.08
CA GLN A 264 16.51 9.65 47.26
C GLN A 264 15.03 9.36 47.48
N ASN A 265 14.71 9.01 48.73
CA ASN A 265 13.40 8.67 49.27
C ASN A 265 12.36 9.80 49.12
N VAL A 266 11.19 9.51 48.55
CA VAL A 266 9.97 10.34 48.69
C VAL A 266 8.74 9.42 48.79
N PRO A 267 7.79 9.66 49.73
CA PRO A 267 6.71 8.74 50.03
C PRO A 267 5.48 8.85 49.10
N LEU A 268 4.74 7.75 49.06
CA LEU A 268 3.53 7.45 48.28
C LEU A 268 2.33 8.37 48.59
N GLY A 269 1.61 8.78 47.53
CA GLY A 269 0.33 9.47 47.62
C GLY A 269 -0.65 9.11 46.49
N GLN A 270 -1.66 8.30 46.84
CA GLN A 270 -3.00 8.17 46.23
C GLN A 270 -3.12 7.79 44.73
N GLY A 271 -3.12 6.48 44.46
CA GLY A 271 -3.73 5.90 43.27
C GLY A 271 -5.25 5.77 43.41
N CYS A 272 -6.00 6.12 42.36
CA CYS A 272 -7.43 5.85 42.25
C CYS A 272 -7.68 4.34 42.34
N GLN A 273 -8.42 3.95 43.38
CA GLN A 273 -8.71 2.57 43.72
C GLN A 273 -9.89 1.99 42.91
N MET A 274 -9.76 0.68 42.64
CA MET A 274 -10.79 -0.33 42.34
C MET A 274 -11.13 -0.65 40.87
N ALA A 275 -10.57 -1.76 40.41
CA ALA A 275 -11.36 -2.89 39.89
C ALA A 275 -10.63 -4.22 40.17
N ASN A 276 -11.23 -5.00 41.07
CA ASN A 276 -10.84 -6.37 41.45
C ASN A 276 -10.89 -7.33 40.26
N LEU A 277 -9.81 -8.10 40.05
CA LEU A 277 -9.81 -9.56 39.79
C LEU A 277 -8.38 -9.94 39.34
N CYS A 278 -7.65 -10.66 40.20
CA CYS A 278 -6.69 -11.71 39.83
C CYS A 278 -6.12 -12.29 41.13
N ASP A 279 -6.98 -12.95 41.90
CA ASP A 279 -6.55 -14.06 42.75
C ASP A 279 -6.30 -15.26 41.84
N LEU A 280 -5.06 -15.73 41.77
CA LEU A 280 -4.68 -17.15 41.72
C LEU A 280 -3.15 -17.26 41.72
N ASP A 281 -2.63 -17.86 42.79
CA ASP A 281 -1.24 -18.19 43.07
C ASP A 281 -0.58 -19.09 42.00
N MET A 282 0.68 -18.78 41.64
CA MET A 282 1.78 -19.77 41.76
C MET A 282 3.17 -19.11 41.62
N PRO A 283 4.21 -19.60 42.35
CA PRO A 283 5.54 -19.01 42.37
C PRO A 283 6.52 -19.72 41.42
N LEU A 284 7.48 -18.96 40.87
CA LEU A 284 8.94 -19.21 40.87
C LEU A 284 9.66 -18.61 39.63
N THR A 285 10.73 -17.87 39.94
CA THR A 285 11.97 -17.63 39.19
C THR A 285 11.89 -16.88 37.85
N PHE A 286 12.37 -15.62 37.83
CA PHE A 286 13.39 -15.03 36.92
C PHE A 286 13.45 -13.49 37.14
N PRO A 287 14.53 -12.90 37.69
CA PRO A 287 14.67 -11.46 37.79
C PRO A 287 15.58 -10.95 36.65
N ALA A 288 15.01 -10.59 35.50
CA ALA A 288 15.76 -9.80 34.49
C ALA A 288 14.90 -9.17 33.36
N PHE A 289 13.60 -9.42 33.27
CA PHE A 289 12.81 -8.98 32.10
C PHE A 289 11.43 -8.38 32.46
N SER A 290 11.31 -7.74 33.62
CA SER A 290 10.06 -7.13 34.08
C SER A 290 10.08 -5.60 34.15
N SER A 291 11.09 -4.94 33.59
CA SER A 291 11.23 -3.47 33.65
C SER A 291 10.74 -2.76 32.38
N TRP A 292 9.71 -3.28 31.72
CA TRP A 292 8.81 -2.44 30.94
C TRP A 292 7.61 -2.14 31.83
N GLN A 293 7.85 -1.28 32.82
CA GLN A 293 6.77 -0.74 33.61
C GLN A 293 6.00 0.16 32.64
N TYR A 294 4.87 -0.36 32.13
CA TYR A 294 3.91 0.42 31.35
C TYR A 294 3.65 1.70 32.14
N TYR A 295 4.22 2.82 31.70
CA TYR A 295 3.88 4.12 32.26
C TYR A 295 2.44 4.43 31.83
N SER A 296 1.51 4.01 32.66
CA SER A 296 0.12 4.39 32.57
C SER A 296 0.05 5.89 32.79
N ALA A 297 -0.50 6.61 31.80
CA ALA A 297 -0.76 8.03 31.94
C ALA A 297 -1.55 8.32 33.24
N PRO A 298 -1.27 9.45 33.91
CA PRO A 298 -1.94 9.78 35.16
C PRO A 298 -3.45 9.77 34.97
N CYS A 299 -4.18 9.21 35.95
CA CYS A 299 -5.62 8.99 35.85
C CYS A 299 -6.40 10.28 35.52
N THR A 300 -5.91 11.43 36.00
CA THR A 300 -6.47 12.76 35.72
C THR A 300 -6.36 13.14 34.24
N TYR A 301 -5.28 12.76 33.56
CA TYR A 301 -5.04 13.04 32.15
C TYR A 301 -5.94 12.19 31.25
N GLU A 302 -6.01 10.88 31.49
CA GLU A 302 -6.92 10.00 30.72
C GLU A 302 -8.40 10.36 30.94
N LEU A 303 -8.77 10.76 32.17
CA LEU A 303 -10.11 11.25 32.47
C LEU A 303 -10.42 12.57 31.76
N ALA A 304 -9.50 13.54 31.77
CA ALA A 304 -9.64 14.81 31.06
C ALA A 304 -9.79 14.60 29.54
N LEU A 305 -8.97 13.73 28.95
CA LEU A 305 -9.08 13.35 27.54
C LEU A 305 -10.43 12.67 27.24
N LYS A 306 -10.94 11.81 28.12
CA LYS A 306 -12.27 11.19 27.96
C LYS A 306 -13.35 12.26 27.88
N TYR A 307 -13.38 13.20 28.83
CA TYR A 307 -14.38 14.28 28.85
C TYR A 307 -14.26 15.23 27.66
N LEU A 308 -13.05 15.61 27.25
CA LEU A 308 -12.84 16.45 26.08
C LEU A 308 -13.34 15.77 24.79
N ASN A 309 -13.05 14.48 24.61
CA ASN A 309 -13.52 13.74 23.44
C ASN A 309 -15.05 13.61 23.39
N ILE A 310 -15.70 13.45 24.54
CA ILE A 310 -17.16 13.48 24.66
C ILE A 310 -17.68 14.88 24.27
N ALA A 311 -17.07 15.95 24.80
CA ALA A 311 -17.46 17.32 24.49
C ALA A 311 -17.38 17.64 22.99
N PHE A 312 -16.28 17.29 22.30
CA PHE A 312 -16.19 17.49 20.85
C PHE A 312 -17.24 16.70 20.08
N THR A 313 -17.52 15.45 20.51
CA THR A 313 -18.55 14.63 19.87
C THR A 313 -19.93 15.27 20.03
N MET A 314 -20.24 15.84 21.18
CA MET A 314 -21.47 16.61 21.38
C MET A 314 -21.55 17.83 20.47
N VAL A 315 -20.48 18.62 20.34
CA VAL A 315 -20.43 19.78 19.44
C VAL A 315 -20.69 19.39 17.99
N PHE A 316 -20.04 18.33 17.48
CA PHE A 316 -20.25 17.87 16.10
C PHE A 316 -21.63 17.21 15.89
N SER A 317 -22.19 16.61 16.94
CA SER A 317 -23.55 16.08 16.89
C SER A 317 -24.57 17.22 16.79
N LEU A 318 -24.37 18.29 17.56
CA LEU A 318 -25.17 19.51 17.48
C LEU A 318 -25.05 20.19 16.11
N GLU A 319 -23.85 20.31 15.56
CA GLU A 319 -23.63 20.79 14.20
C GLU A 319 -24.49 20.01 13.18
N CYS A 320 -24.43 18.68 13.26
CA CYS A 320 -25.18 17.78 12.38
C CYS A 320 -26.70 17.97 12.51
N VAL A 321 -27.22 18.03 13.75
CA VAL A 321 -28.65 18.25 14.01
C VAL A 321 -29.10 19.62 13.48
N LEU A 322 -28.33 20.68 13.71
CA LEU A 322 -28.62 22.02 13.20
C LEU A 322 -28.64 22.04 11.67
N LYS A 323 -27.71 21.35 11.00
CA LYS A 323 -27.68 21.22 9.54
C LYS A 323 -28.89 20.44 9.00
N ILE A 324 -29.32 19.37 9.67
CA ILE A 324 -30.52 18.61 9.30
C ILE A 324 -31.79 19.48 9.41
N ILE A 325 -31.93 20.27 10.48
CA ILE A 325 -33.06 21.18 10.66
C ILE A 325 -33.03 22.31 9.61
N ALA A 326 -31.86 22.88 9.34
CA ALA A 326 -31.67 23.95 8.36
C ALA A 326 -32.06 23.54 6.93
N PHE A 327 -31.46 22.46 6.42
CA PHE A 327 -31.63 22.04 5.02
C PHE A 327 -32.86 21.13 4.81
N GLY A 328 -33.37 20.52 5.88
CA GLY A 328 -34.35 19.44 5.82
C GLY A 328 -33.69 18.10 5.50
N PHE A 329 -34.36 17.00 5.88
CA PHE A 329 -33.82 15.65 5.83
C PHE A 329 -33.32 15.24 4.43
N LEU A 330 -34.16 15.37 3.40
CA LEU A 330 -33.81 14.92 2.04
C LEU A 330 -32.70 15.75 1.39
N ASN A 331 -32.67 17.06 1.60
CA ASN A 331 -31.64 17.92 1.02
C ASN A 331 -30.29 17.77 1.72
N TYR A 332 -30.30 17.45 3.02
CA TYR A 332 -29.09 17.17 3.78
C TYR A 332 -28.33 15.97 3.19
N PHE A 333 -29.02 14.86 2.89
CA PHE A 333 -28.40 13.66 2.29
C PHE A 333 -28.07 13.78 0.80
N ARG A 334 -28.41 14.89 0.13
CA ARG A 334 -28.02 15.11 -1.27
C ARG A 334 -26.56 15.57 -1.41
N ASP A 335 -26.01 16.24 -0.39
CA ASP A 335 -24.62 16.70 -0.38
C ASP A 335 -23.70 15.62 0.20
N THR A 336 -22.74 15.15 -0.60
CA THR A 336 -21.76 14.12 -0.22
C THR A 336 -20.97 14.51 1.04
N TRP A 337 -20.69 15.79 1.26
CA TRP A 337 -19.95 16.23 2.45
C TRP A 337 -20.79 16.15 3.73
N ASN A 338 -22.09 16.45 3.63
CA ASN A 338 -23.02 16.31 4.74
C ASN A 338 -23.26 14.83 5.08
N ILE A 339 -23.35 13.95 4.06
CA ILE A 339 -23.41 12.49 4.27
C ILE A 339 -22.18 12.01 5.06
N PHE A 340 -20.98 12.47 4.68
CA PHE A 340 -19.75 12.14 5.40
C PHE A 340 -19.79 12.65 6.85
N ASP A 341 -20.20 13.91 7.07
CA ASP A 341 -20.36 14.48 8.40
C ASP A 341 -21.29 13.61 9.27
N PHE A 342 -22.43 13.16 8.72
CA PHE A 342 -23.37 12.27 9.40
C PHE A 342 -22.75 10.92 9.78
N ILE A 343 -22.04 10.28 8.85
CA ILE A 343 -21.34 9.00 9.11
C ILE A 343 -20.32 9.15 10.24
N THR A 344 -19.54 10.25 10.25
CA THR A 344 -18.56 10.48 11.33
C THR A 344 -19.22 10.68 12.69
N VAL A 345 -20.38 11.35 12.75
CA VAL A 345 -21.13 11.55 13.99
C VAL A 345 -21.69 10.23 14.52
N ILE A 346 -22.32 9.42 13.66
CA ILE A 346 -22.83 8.09 14.04
C ILE A 346 -21.69 7.19 14.54
N GLY A 347 -20.59 7.07 13.79
CA GLY A 347 -19.45 6.24 14.18
C GLY A 347 -18.87 6.65 15.54
N SER A 348 -18.86 7.95 15.82
CA SER A 348 -18.37 8.48 17.11
C SER A 348 -19.32 8.22 18.28
N ILE A 349 -20.63 8.30 18.06
CA ILE A 349 -21.64 7.96 19.08
C ILE A 349 -21.56 6.46 19.39
N THR A 350 -21.49 5.61 18.36
CA THR A 350 -21.32 4.16 18.50
C THR A 350 -20.06 3.81 19.28
N GLU A 351 -18.94 4.50 19.00
CA GLU A 351 -17.70 4.31 19.75
C GLU A 351 -17.84 4.65 21.24
N ILE A 352 -18.46 5.79 21.59
CA ILE A 352 -18.67 6.19 22.99
C ILE A 352 -19.55 5.17 23.72
N ILE A 353 -20.67 4.77 23.12
CA ILE A 353 -21.60 3.80 23.70
C ILE A 353 -20.88 2.47 23.96
N LEU A 354 -20.15 1.96 22.97
CA LEU A 354 -19.42 0.70 23.09
C LEU A 354 -18.27 0.75 24.09
N THR A 355 -17.65 1.93 24.29
CA THR A 355 -16.59 2.12 25.29
C THR A 355 -17.13 2.13 26.72
N ASP A 356 -18.33 2.69 26.93
CA ASP A 356 -18.93 2.84 28.26
C ASP A 356 -19.67 1.56 28.69
N SER A 357 -20.30 0.87 27.75
CA SER A 357 -20.77 -0.49 27.97
C SER A 357 -19.58 -1.45 28.00
N LYS A 358 -18.96 -1.66 29.16
CA LYS A 358 -18.07 -2.82 29.45
C LYS A 358 -18.75 -4.20 29.24
N LEU A 359 -19.88 -4.26 28.53
CA LEU A 359 -20.89 -5.31 28.56
C LEU A 359 -21.12 -5.96 27.20
N VAL A 360 -20.13 -5.92 26.29
CA VAL A 360 -20.11 -6.83 25.14
C VAL A 360 -18.78 -7.59 25.16
N ASN A 361 -18.70 -8.55 26.09
CA ASN A 361 -17.79 -9.70 25.99
C ASN A 361 -18.18 -10.67 24.85
N THR A 362 -18.96 -10.21 23.86
CA THR A 362 -19.41 -11.02 22.72
C THR A 362 -18.69 -10.56 21.45
N SER A 363 -17.55 -11.23 21.20
CA SER A 363 -16.99 -11.57 19.89
C SER A 363 -17.31 -10.67 18.68
N GLY A 364 -16.28 -9.98 18.17
CA GLY A 364 -16.14 -9.81 16.71
C GLY A 364 -15.82 -8.41 16.19
N PHE A 365 -16.06 -7.33 16.96
CA PHE A 365 -15.74 -5.98 16.50
C PHE A 365 -14.42 -5.48 17.07
N ASN A 366 -13.44 -5.28 16.17
CA ASN A 366 -12.18 -4.63 16.50
C ASN A 366 -12.46 -3.20 16.97
N MET A 367 -12.38 -2.97 18.29
CA MET A 367 -12.51 -1.65 18.92
C MET A 367 -11.53 -0.62 18.32
N SER A 368 -10.40 -1.07 17.80
CA SER A 368 -9.42 -0.23 17.11
C SER A 368 -9.95 0.41 15.82
N PHE A 369 -10.88 -0.23 15.11
CA PHE A 369 -11.46 0.32 13.89
C PHE A 369 -12.38 1.51 14.19
N LEU A 370 -13.14 1.45 15.29
CA LEU A 370 -14.06 2.54 15.67
C LEU A 370 -13.31 3.82 16.03
N LYS A 371 -12.08 3.71 16.55
CA LYS A 371 -11.20 4.85 16.82
C LYS A 371 -10.86 5.66 15.55
N LEU A 372 -10.94 5.05 14.35
CA LEU A 372 -10.70 5.75 13.08
C LEU A 372 -11.74 6.83 12.79
N PHE A 373 -12.98 6.68 13.28
CA PHE A 373 -14.02 7.70 13.06
C PHE A 373 -13.70 9.03 13.73
N ARG A 374 -12.92 9.02 14.84
CA ARG A 374 -12.41 10.25 15.47
C ARG A 374 -11.44 10.97 14.54
N ALA A 375 -10.47 10.24 13.98
CA ALA A 375 -9.49 10.78 13.04
C ALA A 375 -10.13 11.22 11.71
N ALA A 376 -11.19 10.52 11.25
CA ALA A 376 -11.90 10.84 10.03
C ALA A 376 -12.51 12.26 10.03
N ARG A 377 -12.80 12.83 11.21
CA ARG A 377 -13.27 14.22 11.34
C ARG A 377 -12.26 15.24 10.80
N LEU A 378 -10.96 14.92 10.79
CA LEU A 378 -9.91 15.77 10.21
C LEU A 378 -10.12 15.99 8.71
N ILE A 379 -10.71 15.03 8.01
CA ILE A 379 -11.03 15.11 6.57
C ILE A 379 -11.96 16.30 6.28
N LYS A 380 -12.80 16.70 7.25
CA LYS A 380 -13.66 17.88 7.12
C LYS A 380 -12.87 19.15 6.83
N LEU A 381 -11.60 19.26 7.28
CA LEU A 381 -10.75 20.42 7.00
C LEU A 381 -10.46 20.61 5.50
N LEU A 382 -10.47 19.52 4.73
CA LEU A 382 -10.18 19.52 3.29
C LEU A 382 -11.26 20.23 2.45
N ARG A 383 -12.43 20.50 3.04
CA ARG A 383 -13.56 21.18 2.40
C ARG A 383 -13.38 22.69 2.27
N GLN A 384 -12.51 23.33 3.05
CA GLN A 384 -12.44 24.80 3.10
C GLN A 384 -11.61 25.41 1.96
N GLY A 385 -10.54 24.73 1.54
CA GLY A 385 -9.66 25.22 0.49
C GLY A 385 -10.26 25.01 -0.91
N TYR A 386 -10.58 26.09 -1.62
CA TYR A 386 -11.05 26.01 -3.02
C TYR A 386 -10.05 25.25 -3.89
N THR A 387 -8.77 25.58 -3.79
CA THR A 387 -7.68 24.91 -4.52
C THR A 387 -7.57 23.43 -4.15
N ILE A 388 -7.63 23.10 -2.85
CA ILE A 388 -7.54 21.71 -2.34
C ILE A 388 -8.73 20.91 -2.86
N ARG A 389 -9.93 21.47 -2.84
CA ARG A 389 -11.14 20.82 -3.36
C ARG A 389 -11.04 20.52 -4.84
N ILE A 390 -10.56 21.47 -5.64
CA ILE A 390 -10.35 21.25 -7.07
C ILE A 390 -9.32 20.15 -7.27
N LEU A 391 -8.19 20.21 -6.57
CA LEU A 391 -7.13 19.19 -6.67
C LEU A 391 -7.62 17.80 -6.27
N LEU A 392 -8.34 17.68 -5.15
CA LEU A 392 -8.93 16.41 -4.72
C LEU A 392 -10.00 15.92 -5.70
N TRP A 393 -10.82 16.83 -6.24
CA TRP A 393 -11.83 16.47 -7.23
C TRP A 393 -11.19 15.98 -8.52
N THR A 394 -10.20 16.68 -9.07
CA THR A 394 -9.47 16.25 -10.27
C THR A 394 -8.75 14.93 -10.01
N PHE A 395 -8.16 14.75 -8.84
CA PHE A 395 -7.56 13.48 -8.41
C PHE A 395 -8.59 12.33 -8.37
N VAL A 396 -9.76 12.55 -7.75
CA VAL A 396 -10.86 11.57 -7.73
C VAL A 396 -11.37 11.25 -9.14
N GLN A 397 -11.43 12.25 -10.04
CA GLN A 397 -11.78 12.00 -11.44
C GLN A 397 -10.75 11.10 -12.13
N SER A 398 -9.45 11.26 -11.83
CA SER A 398 -8.41 10.38 -12.37
C SER A 398 -8.59 8.92 -11.98
N PHE A 399 -9.20 8.61 -10.82
CA PHE A 399 -9.52 7.22 -10.46
C PHE A 399 -10.54 6.58 -11.38
N LYS A 400 -11.34 7.31 -12.18
CA LYS A 400 -12.26 6.66 -13.12
C LYS A 400 -11.53 5.87 -14.22
N ALA A 401 -10.29 6.23 -14.52
CA ALA A 401 -9.45 5.53 -15.50
C ALA A 401 -8.65 4.36 -14.88
N LEU A 402 -8.37 4.39 -13.58
CA LEU A 402 -7.53 3.41 -12.89
C LEU A 402 -8.08 1.97 -12.79
N PRO A 403 -9.39 1.70 -12.68
CA PRO A 403 -9.91 0.34 -12.49
C PRO A 403 -9.41 -0.66 -13.52
N TYR A 404 -9.28 -0.27 -14.80
CA TYR A 404 -8.80 -1.17 -15.84
C TYR A 404 -7.30 -1.47 -15.71
N VAL A 405 -6.50 -0.50 -15.26
CA VAL A 405 -5.07 -0.69 -14.95
C VAL A 405 -4.92 -1.60 -13.73
N CYS A 406 -5.67 -1.33 -12.65
CA CYS A 406 -5.67 -2.16 -11.45
C CYS A 406 -6.12 -3.59 -11.75
N LEU A 407 -7.12 -3.78 -12.62
CA LEU A 407 -7.58 -5.10 -13.06
C LEU A 407 -6.48 -5.84 -13.83
N LEU A 408 -5.75 -5.15 -14.73
CA LEU A 408 -4.61 -5.75 -15.44
C LEU A 408 -3.52 -6.23 -14.48
N ILE A 409 -3.15 -5.40 -13.49
CA ILE A 409 -2.17 -5.76 -12.44
C ILE A 409 -2.69 -6.93 -11.58
N ALA A 410 -3.95 -6.88 -11.16
CA ALA A 410 -4.57 -7.94 -10.36
C ALA A 410 -4.61 -9.29 -11.11
N MET A 411 -4.87 -9.27 -12.41
CA MET A 411 -4.83 -10.46 -13.26
C MET A 411 -3.41 -11.01 -13.41
N LEU A 412 -2.40 -10.14 -13.52
CA LEU A 412 -0.99 -10.55 -13.52
C LEU A 412 -0.61 -11.21 -12.19
N PHE A 413 -0.97 -10.61 -11.07
CA PHE A 413 -0.78 -11.21 -9.74
C PHE A 413 -1.52 -12.53 -9.57
N PHE A 414 -2.74 -12.64 -10.07
CA PHE A 414 -3.48 -13.89 -10.06
C PHE A 414 -2.72 -15.00 -10.82
N ILE A 415 -2.19 -14.70 -12.01
CA ILE A 415 -1.43 -15.64 -12.82
C ILE A 415 -0.15 -16.08 -12.08
N TYR A 416 0.65 -15.12 -11.60
CA TYR A 416 1.89 -15.43 -10.88
C TYR A 416 1.66 -16.16 -9.56
N ALA A 417 0.57 -15.85 -8.83
CA ALA A 417 0.25 -16.54 -7.58
C ALA A 417 -0.02 -18.02 -7.84
N ILE A 418 -0.82 -18.35 -8.86
CA ILE A 418 -1.13 -19.74 -9.21
C ILE A 418 0.10 -20.47 -9.76
N ILE A 419 0.93 -19.82 -10.60
CA ILE A 419 2.20 -20.39 -11.06
C ILE A 419 3.12 -20.68 -9.86
N GLY A 420 3.27 -19.70 -8.96
CA GLY A 420 4.08 -19.82 -7.75
C GLY A 420 3.62 -20.96 -6.85
N MET A 421 2.32 -21.13 -6.64
CA MET A 421 1.78 -22.28 -5.91
C MET A 421 2.11 -23.62 -6.56
N GLN A 422 2.02 -23.69 -7.89
CA GLN A 422 2.24 -24.94 -8.63
C GLN A 422 3.72 -25.34 -8.69
N VAL A 423 4.63 -24.36 -8.76
CA VAL A 423 6.08 -24.59 -8.86
C VAL A 423 6.72 -24.67 -7.48
N PHE A 424 6.36 -23.78 -6.56
CA PHE A 424 7.05 -23.56 -5.28
C PHE A 424 6.22 -23.96 -4.04
N GLY A 425 4.98 -24.46 -4.20
CA GLY A 425 4.10 -24.80 -3.07
C GLY A 425 4.60 -25.95 -2.18
N ASN A 426 5.54 -26.79 -2.66
CA ASN A 426 6.07 -27.94 -1.91
C ASN A 426 7.43 -27.68 -1.25
N ILE A 427 7.92 -26.43 -1.23
CA ILE A 427 9.17 -26.11 -0.54
C ILE A 427 9.01 -26.31 0.98
N LYS A 428 10.04 -26.87 1.63
CA LYS A 428 10.09 -27.02 3.08
C LYS A 428 10.15 -25.63 3.72
N LEU A 429 9.29 -25.38 4.69
CA LEU A 429 9.28 -24.13 5.42
C LEU A 429 10.37 -24.18 6.47
N ASP A 430 11.15 -23.11 6.55
CA ASP A 430 12.23 -22.95 7.51
C ASP A 430 12.13 -21.54 8.11
N GLU A 431 12.06 -21.44 9.44
CA GLU A 431 11.82 -20.18 10.16
C GLU A 431 13.02 -19.24 10.08
N GLU A 432 14.23 -19.78 9.93
CA GLU A 432 15.47 -19.01 9.74
C GLU A 432 15.66 -18.54 8.28
N SER A 433 14.88 -19.10 7.35
CA SER A 433 14.96 -18.77 5.93
C SER A 433 13.96 -17.69 5.53
N HIS A 434 14.17 -17.08 4.35
CA HIS A 434 13.17 -16.19 3.75
C HIS A 434 11.83 -16.87 3.45
N ILE A 435 11.78 -18.21 3.38
CA ILE A 435 10.57 -19.00 3.13
C ILE A 435 10.07 -19.60 4.44
N ASN A 436 9.25 -18.81 5.15
CA ASN A 436 8.73 -19.16 6.46
C ASN A 436 7.20 -19.37 6.44
N ARG A 437 6.60 -19.57 7.62
CA ARG A 437 5.16 -19.78 7.77
C ARG A 437 4.30 -18.59 7.26
N HIS A 438 4.84 -17.38 7.28
CA HIS A 438 4.16 -16.16 6.84
C HIS A 438 4.45 -15.79 5.39
N ASN A 439 5.59 -16.25 4.85
CA ASN A 439 6.08 -15.94 3.51
C ASN A 439 6.26 -17.23 2.69
N ASN A 440 5.20 -17.72 2.06
CA ASN A 440 5.25 -18.96 1.28
C ASN A 440 4.22 -19.03 0.15
N PHE A 441 4.44 -20.00 -0.74
CA PHE A 441 3.57 -20.30 -1.88
C PHE A 441 2.58 -21.46 -1.62
N ARG A 442 2.28 -21.81 -0.36
CA ARG A 442 1.38 -22.95 -0.07
C ARG A 442 -0.08 -22.63 -0.35
N SER A 443 -0.50 -21.40 -0.09
CA SER A 443 -1.86 -20.92 -0.29
C SER A 443 -1.91 -19.79 -1.31
N PHE A 444 -3.08 -19.57 -1.91
CA PHE A 444 -3.28 -18.50 -2.89
C PHE A 444 -3.04 -17.11 -2.28
N PHE A 445 -3.64 -16.84 -1.12
CA PHE A 445 -3.47 -15.55 -0.44
C PHE A 445 -2.05 -15.36 0.09
N GLY A 446 -1.39 -16.42 0.58
CA GLY A 446 0.03 -16.35 0.97
C GLY A 446 0.93 -15.99 -0.22
N SER A 447 0.70 -16.62 -1.38
CA SER A 447 1.41 -16.32 -2.63
C SER A 447 1.16 -14.88 -3.10
N LEU A 448 -0.08 -14.41 -2.97
CA LEU A 448 -0.46 -13.03 -3.33
C LEU A 448 0.24 -12.00 -2.45
N MET A 449 0.27 -12.22 -1.13
CA MET A 449 0.97 -11.35 -0.18
C MET A 449 2.47 -11.32 -0.43
N LEU A 450 3.06 -12.49 -0.71
CA LEU A 450 4.47 -12.59 -1.08
C LEU A 450 4.75 -11.81 -2.37
N LEU A 451 3.95 -11.97 -3.43
CA LEU A 451 4.10 -11.19 -4.67
C LEU A 451 3.94 -9.69 -4.45
N PHE A 452 3.02 -9.27 -3.59
CA PHE A 452 2.87 -7.87 -3.21
C PHE A 452 4.12 -7.34 -2.50
N ARG A 453 4.73 -8.15 -1.62
CA ARG A 453 6.01 -7.82 -0.97
C ARG A 453 7.16 -7.65 -1.98
N TYR A 454 7.19 -8.41 -3.08
CA TYR A 454 8.19 -8.21 -4.15
C TYR A 454 7.90 -7.02 -5.07
N LEU A 455 6.64 -6.54 -5.14
CA LEU A 455 6.31 -5.34 -5.92
C LEU A 455 6.92 -4.08 -5.30
N ASP A 456 7.08 -4.05 -3.98
CA ASP A 456 7.71 -2.95 -3.26
C ASP A 456 9.12 -3.36 -2.79
N PRO A 457 10.19 -3.00 -3.53
CA PRO A 457 11.55 -3.36 -3.16
C PRO A 457 11.93 -2.82 -1.78
N SER A 458 11.31 -1.73 -1.31
CA SER A 458 11.63 -1.15 0.01
C SER A 458 11.27 -2.09 1.17
N LEU A 459 10.22 -2.91 1.01
CA LEU A 459 9.83 -3.95 1.98
C LEU A 459 10.82 -5.12 2.04
N LEU A 460 11.61 -5.33 0.99
CA LEU A 460 12.71 -6.33 0.99
C LEU A 460 13.98 -5.79 1.63
N TRP A 461 14.22 -4.48 1.55
CA TRP A 461 15.39 -3.85 2.16
C TRP A 461 15.29 -3.71 3.69
N LEU A 462 14.08 -3.45 4.22
CA LEU A 462 13.83 -3.35 5.67
C LEU A 462 14.04 -4.65 6.45
N GLU A 463 13.96 -5.81 5.79
CA GLU A 463 14.21 -7.11 6.43
C GLU A 463 15.69 -7.54 6.30
N ARG A 464 16.50 -6.74 5.61
CA ARG A 464 17.94 -6.97 5.42
C ARG A 464 18.82 -6.13 6.36
N SER A 465 18.25 -5.09 6.97
CA SER A 465 18.83 -4.30 8.06
C SER A 465 18.36 -4.85 9.40
#